data_AF-K1YXL1-F1
#
_entry.id   AF-K1YXL1-F1
#
_cell.length_a   1.000
_cell.length_b   1.000
_cell.length_c   1.000
_cell.angle_alpha   90.00
_cell.angle_beta   90.00
_cell.angle_gamma   90.00
#
_symmetry.space_group_name_H-M   'P 1'
#
loop_
_entity.id
_entity.type
_entity.pdbx_description
1 polymer ?
#
loop_
_entity_poly.entity_id
_entity_poly.type
_entity_poly.pdbx_seq_one_letter_code
_entity_poly.pdbx_strand_id
1 'polypeptide(L)'
;VIRYAYNQASVAGKPYRLVFDLTEQAYWLEVGPDIVVVQNEDEADKKDVSDKKKSKDGKVTEKKSDEVDETTDDETADEEAKEVPPPTAFGPVDEDIVKKTKLGDEVFIRDVYVIHQKDIVVDDLAYLYFFPSGMTEMAVIHFSNEDHDKNYTLSVNPVTGGVKVDPDYIEYETILGK
;
A
#
# COMPACT_ATOMS: atom_id res chain seq x y z
N VAL A 1 7.71 7.76 11.83
CA VAL A 1 7.87 7.54 10.37
C VAL A 1 6.87 8.32 9.51
N ILE A 2 5.55 8.26 9.75
CA ILE A 2 4.47 8.92 8.96
C ILE A 2 4.86 10.27 8.32
N ARG A 3 5.28 11.28 9.11
CA ARG A 3 5.62 12.61 8.58
C ARG A 3 6.81 12.62 7.60
N TYR A 4 7.77 11.71 7.78
CA TYR A 4 8.86 11.52 6.83
C TYR A 4 8.34 10.95 5.51
N ALA A 5 7.56 9.87 5.55
CA ALA A 5 6.97 9.25 4.36
C ALA A 5 6.14 10.23 3.52
N TYR A 6 5.30 11.05 4.17
CA TYR A 6 4.53 12.12 3.53
C TYR A 6 5.41 13.13 2.78
N ASN A 7 6.45 13.66 3.45
CA ASN A 7 7.39 14.59 2.82
C ASN A 7 8.14 13.89 1.66
N GLN A 8 8.60 12.66 1.88
CA GLN A 8 9.43 11.90 0.95
C GLN A 8 8.67 11.51 -0.33
N ALA A 9 7.38 11.16 -0.25
CA ALA A 9 6.56 10.90 -1.42
C ALA A 9 6.50 12.11 -2.36
N SER A 10 6.34 13.31 -1.78
CA SER A 10 6.32 14.58 -2.52
C SER A 10 7.68 14.94 -3.11
N VAL A 11 8.79 14.63 -2.43
CA VAL A 11 10.16 14.96 -2.86
C VAL A 11 10.69 13.97 -3.91
N ALA A 12 10.42 12.68 -3.76
CA ALA A 12 10.85 11.65 -4.69
C ALA A 12 9.93 11.49 -5.92
N GLY A 13 8.72 12.08 -5.88
CA GLY A 13 7.71 11.94 -6.92
C GLY A 13 7.08 10.54 -7.02
N LYS A 14 7.31 9.67 -6.03
CA LYS A 14 6.84 8.27 -5.99
C LYS A 14 5.92 8.04 -4.79
N PRO A 15 4.90 7.17 -4.91
CA PRO A 15 4.09 6.80 -3.77
C PRO A 15 4.90 5.95 -2.79
N TYR A 16 4.59 6.10 -1.51
CA TYR A 16 5.11 5.24 -0.44
C TYR A 16 3.92 4.64 0.32
N ARG A 17 4.13 3.51 1.00
CA ARG A 17 3.18 3.01 2.00
C ARG A 17 3.92 2.63 3.28
N LEU A 18 3.35 3.02 4.41
CA LEU A 18 3.75 2.52 5.72
C LEU A 18 2.95 1.25 5.97
N VAL A 19 3.67 0.12 6.08
CA VAL A 19 3.08 -1.17 6.45
C VAL A 19 3.09 -1.28 7.96
N PHE A 20 1.95 -1.64 8.55
CA PHE A 20 1.82 -2.07 9.93
C PHE A 20 1.54 -3.57 9.92
N ASP A 21 2.23 -4.31 10.77
CA ASP A 21 2.13 -5.75 10.90
C ASP A 21 1.70 -6.05 12.34
N LEU A 22 0.41 -6.34 12.52
CA LEU A 22 -0.21 -6.50 13.84
C LEU A 22 0.12 -7.89 14.43
N THR A 23 0.46 -8.86 13.59
CA THR A 23 0.82 -10.22 14.02
C THR A 23 2.29 -10.31 14.44
N GLU A 24 3.24 -9.70 13.69
CA GLU A 24 4.64 -9.58 14.13
C GLU A 24 4.89 -8.38 15.07
N GLN A 25 3.93 -7.47 15.23
CA GLN A 25 4.08 -6.24 16.01
C GLN A 25 5.23 -5.37 15.52
N ALA A 26 5.18 -5.03 14.23
CA ALA A 26 6.23 -4.29 13.53
C ALA A 26 5.67 -3.28 12.52
N TYR A 27 6.53 -2.37 12.04
CA TYR A 27 6.21 -1.50 10.91
C TYR A 27 7.44 -1.21 10.05
N TRP A 28 7.23 -0.96 8.76
CA TRP A 28 8.28 -0.56 7.81
C TRP A 28 7.73 0.30 6.67
N LEU A 29 8.63 0.98 5.96
CA LEU A 29 8.26 1.82 4.83
C LEU A 29 8.59 1.11 3.51
N GLU A 30 7.65 1.15 2.56
CA GLU A 30 7.81 0.66 1.20
C GLU A 30 7.61 1.78 0.19
N VAL A 31 8.28 1.68 -0.96
CA VAL A 31 8.13 2.56 -2.12
C VAL A 31 7.42 1.81 -3.24
N GLY A 32 6.51 2.51 -3.94
CA GLY A 32 5.69 1.95 -5.01
C GLY A 32 6.12 2.39 -6.41
N PRO A 33 5.46 1.84 -7.44
CA PRO A 33 5.58 2.29 -8.83
C PRO A 33 4.94 3.67 -9.03
N ASP A 34 5.24 4.33 -10.14
CA ASP A 34 4.85 5.73 -10.38
C ASP A 34 3.31 5.95 -10.47
N ILE A 35 2.54 4.88 -10.71
CA ILE A 35 1.07 4.88 -10.67
C ILE A 35 0.60 3.79 -9.70
N VAL A 36 -0.18 4.18 -8.69
CA VAL A 36 -0.83 3.28 -7.73
C VAL A 36 -2.33 3.56 -7.72
N VAL A 37 -3.13 2.50 -7.85
CA VAL A 37 -4.58 2.54 -7.69
C VAL A 37 -4.93 1.86 -6.37
N VAL A 38 -5.25 2.63 -5.36
CA VAL A 38 -5.87 2.11 -4.13
C VAL A 38 -7.32 1.77 -4.47
N GLN A 39 -7.77 0.57 -4.09
CA GLN A 39 -9.15 0.14 -4.26
C GLN A 39 -9.82 0.14 -2.88
N ASN A 40 -11.00 0.75 -2.78
CA ASN A 40 -11.82 0.65 -1.58
C ASN A 40 -12.46 -0.74 -1.53
N GLU A 41 -12.51 -1.37 -0.37
CA GLU A 41 -13.07 -2.73 -0.22
C GLU A 41 -14.56 -2.79 -0.60
N ASP A 42 -15.31 -1.71 -0.35
CA ASP A 42 -16.69 -1.52 -0.83
C ASP A 42 -16.87 -1.59 -2.36
N GLU A 43 -15.80 -1.40 -3.15
CA GLU A 43 -15.82 -1.56 -4.60
C GLU A 43 -15.36 -2.95 -5.10
N ALA A 44 -14.67 -3.72 -4.26
CA ALA A 44 -14.25 -5.09 -4.59
C ALA A 44 -15.47 -6.02 -4.64
N ASP A 45 -16.34 -5.95 -3.62
CA ASP A 45 -17.60 -6.70 -3.46
C ASP A 45 -18.58 -6.60 -4.67
N LYS A 46 -18.34 -5.70 -5.63
CA LYS A 46 -19.25 -5.41 -6.75
C LYS A 46 -18.76 -5.87 -8.14
N LYS A 47 -17.57 -6.45 -8.27
CA LYS A 47 -16.97 -6.75 -9.60
C LYS A 47 -16.95 -8.24 -10.01
N ASP A 48 -17.12 -9.18 -9.09
CA ASP A 48 -16.92 -10.62 -9.35
C ASP A 48 -18.07 -11.38 -10.07
N VAL A 49 -19.16 -10.70 -10.47
CA VAL A 49 -20.33 -11.36 -11.10
C VAL A 49 -20.67 -10.84 -12.50
N SER A 50 -19.71 -10.23 -13.22
CA SER A 50 -19.97 -9.80 -14.61
C SER A 50 -18.80 -9.77 -15.60
N ASP A 51 -17.81 -10.68 -15.53
CA ASP A 51 -16.99 -10.94 -16.73
C ASP A 51 -16.38 -12.34 -16.87
N LYS A 52 -17.26 -13.34 -17.08
CA LYS A 52 -16.87 -14.61 -17.69
C LYS A 52 -17.89 -15.10 -18.72
N LYS A 53 -17.41 -15.26 -19.95
CA LYS A 53 -17.95 -16.11 -21.04
C LYS A 53 -19.06 -15.54 -21.95
N LYS A 54 -18.64 -14.75 -22.95
CA LYS A 54 -18.96 -15.11 -24.35
C LYS A 54 -18.01 -14.54 -25.41
N SER A 55 -17.21 -15.41 -26.02
CA SER A 55 -16.48 -15.13 -27.26
C SER A 55 -17.36 -15.45 -28.48
N LYS A 56 -17.43 -14.56 -29.49
CA LYS A 56 -17.27 -14.88 -30.94
C LYS A 56 -17.52 -13.70 -31.88
N ASP A 57 -16.77 -13.71 -32.98
CA ASP A 57 -17.04 -13.13 -34.32
C ASP A 57 -17.53 -11.66 -34.43
N GLY A 58 -16.70 -10.77 -35.02
CA GLY A 58 -17.04 -9.33 -35.22
C GLY A 58 -16.22 -8.51 -36.24
N LYS A 59 -15.42 -9.15 -37.10
CA LYS A 59 -14.72 -8.62 -38.31
C LYS A 59 -14.87 -7.11 -38.66
N VAL A 60 -13.77 -6.36 -38.60
CA VAL A 60 -13.49 -5.19 -39.47
C VAL A 60 -12.01 -5.23 -39.92
N THR A 61 -11.75 -4.84 -41.17
CA THR A 61 -10.43 -4.73 -41.83
C THR A 61 -10.07 -3.23 -42.02
N GLU A 62 -8.83 -2.76 -42.21
CA GLU A 62 -7.76 -3.21 -43.13
C GLU A 62 -6.33 -2.79 -42.68
N LYS A 63 -5.30 -3.52 -43.20
CA LYS A 63 -4.05 -3.08 -43.90
C LYS A 63 -3.39 -1.73 -43.50
N LYS A 64 -2.07 -1.54 -43.47
CA LYS A 64 -0.81 -2.22 -43.94
C LYS A 64 0.34 -1.64 -43.03
N SER A 65 1.64 -2.01 -42.99
CA SER A 65 2.55 -3.03 -43.57
C SER A 65 3.98 -2.80 -42.99
N ASP A 66 5.12 -3.40 -43.40
CA ASP A 66 5.54 -4.32 -44.48
C ASP A 66 6.36 -5.50 -43.91
N GLU A 67 6.82 -6.43 -44.77
CA GLU A 67 7.37 -7.76 -44.46
C GLU A 67 8.85 -7.91 -44.86
N VAL A 68 9.46 -9.08 -44.58
CA VAL A 68 10.82 -9.58 -44.95
C VAL A 68 11.90 -9.12 -43.93
N ASP A 69 12.78 -9.99 -43.40
CA ASP A 69 13.38 -11.24 -43.94
C ASP A 69 13.44 -12.44 -42.95
N GLU A 70 13.86 -13.62 -43.41
CA GLU A 70 13.82 -14.91 -42.68
C GLU A 70 15.23 -15.61 -42.62
N THR A 71 15.37 -16.63 -41.75
CA THR A 71 16.58 -17.49 -41.52
C THR A 71 17.75 -16.85 -40.76
N THR A 72 18.56 -17.55 -39.94
CA THR A 72 18.75 -19.01 -39.71
C THR A 72 19.10 -19.30 -38.24
N ASP A 73 18.97 -20.55 -37.79
CA ASP A 73 19.34 -21.05 -36.46
C ASP A 73 20.85 -21.03 -36.14
N ASP A 74 21.20 -20.88 -34.84
CA ASP A 74 22.07 -21.82 -34.09
C ASP A 74 21.83 -21.65 -32.56
N GLU A 75 22.39 -22.52 -31.71
CA GLU A 75 21.91 -22.75 -30.32
C GLU A 75 22.81 -22.24 -29.17
N THR A 76 22.15 -21.88 -28.06
CA THR A 76 22.66 -21.88 -26.66
C THR A 76 23.91 -21.08 -26.26
N ALA A 77 23.70 -20.08 -25.42
CA ALA A 77 24.55 -19.80 -24.26
C ALA A 77 23.70 -19.15 -23.15
N ASP A 78 23.77 -19.65 -21.91
CA ASP A 78 23.06 -19.07 -20.77
C ASP A 78 23.64 -17.70 -20.37
N GLU A 79 22.87 -16.64 -20.54
CA GLU A 79 22.86 -15.55 -19.56
C GLU A 79 21.64 -15.74 -18.66
N GLU A 80 21.88 -15.92 -17.35
CA GLU A 80 20.82 -15.88 -16.35
C GLU A 80 20.22 -14.46 -16.31
N ALA A 81 19.21 -14.24 -17.16
CA ALA A 81 18.35 -13.08 -17.09
C ALA A 81 17.62 -13.10 -15.74
N LYS A 82 18.24 -12.48 -14.73
CA LYS A 82 17.57 -12.16 -13.46
C LYS A 82 16.26 -11.48 -13.82
N GLU A 83 15.15 -12.15 -13.52
CA GLU A 83 13.83 -11.57 -13.73
C GLU A 83 13.75 -10.27 -12.92
N VAL A 84 13.91 -9.14 -13.61
CA VAL A 84 13.62 -7.84 -13.04
C VAL A 84 12.11 -7.88 -12.77
N PRO A 85 11.66 -7.90 -11.50
CA PRO A 85 10.26 -8.05 -11.21
C PRO A 85 9.50 -6.92 -11.92
N PRO A 86 8.31 -7.19 -12.49
CA PRO A 86 7.56 -6.18 -13.21
C PRO A 86 7.40 -4.93 -12.32
N PRO A 87 7.57 -3.71 -12.86
CA PRO A 87 7.66 -2.47 -12.09
C PRO A 87 6.28 -2.00 -11.59
N THR A 88 5.62 -2.87 -10.83
CA THR A 88 4.21 -2.81 -10.45
C THR A 88 3.98 -3.20 -8.98
N ALA A 89 4.98 -3.76 -8.29
CA ALA A 89 4.93 -4.09 -6.88
C ALA A 89 5.51 -2.97 -6.01
N PHE A 90 4.99 -2.83 -4.79
CA PHE A 90 5.70 -2.12 -3.71
C PHE A 90 6.88 -2.98 -3.23
N GLY A 91 7.96 -2.33 -2.82
CA GLY A 91 9.13 -2.97 -2.21
C GLY A 91 9.71 -2.15 -1.07
N PRO A 92 10.53 -2.75 -0.19
CA PRO A 92 11.12 -2.06 0.95
C PRO A 92 11.93 -0.85 0.52
N VAL A 93 11.83 0.24 1.29
CA VAL A 93 12.76 1.36 1.19
C VAL A 93 14.13 0.90 1.73
N ASP A 94 15.20 1.50 1.21
CA ASP A 94 16.56 1.33 1.72
C ASP A 94 16.60 1.44 3.26
N GLU A 95 17.16 0.43 3.92
CA GLU A 95 17.22 0.35 5.38
C GLU A 95 18.05 1.47 6.00
N ASP A 96 18.97 2.11 5.28
CA ASP A 96 19.68 3.28 5.81
C ASP A 96 18.82 4.56 5.82
N ILE A 97 17.63 4.51 5.22
CA ILE A 97 16.62 5.57 5.23
C ILE A 97 15.52 5.28 6.26
N VAL A 98 14.89 4.09 6.22
CA VAL A 98 13.90 3.64 7.22
C VAL A 98 14.01 2.13 7.46
N LYS A 99 14.46 1.73 8.65
CA LYS A 99 14.58 0.32 9.07
C LYS A 99 13.21 -0.27 9.45
N LYS A 100 12.97 -1.56 9.14
CA LYS A 100 11.84 -2.30 9.74
C LYS A 100 12.01 -2.27 11.25
N THR A 101 11.01 -1.72 11.93
CA THR A 101 11.01 -1.50 13.37
C THR A 101 9.99 -2.44 13.99
N LYS A 102 10.48 -3.46 14.70
CA LYS A 102 9.64 -4.25 15.63
C LYS A 102 9.46 -3.44 16.92
N LEU A 103 8.27 -3.51 17.50
CA LEU A 103 7.96 -2.91 18.79
C LEU A 103 8.56 -3.73 19.93
N GLY A 104 8.72 -3.10 21.09
CA GLY A 104 9.14 -3.78 22.33
C GLY A 104 7.94 -4.34 23.09
N ASP A 105 8.20 -5.28 23.99
CA ASP A 105 7.18 -6.12 24.66
C ASP A 105 6.19 -5.36 25.57
N GLU A 106 6.33 -4.03 25.73
CA GLU A 106 5.44 -3.17 26.52
C GLU A 106 4.36 -2.46 25.69
N VAL A 107 4.51 -2.36 24.36
CA VAL A 107 3.63 -1.55 23.50
C VAL A 107 3.31 -2.26 22.18
N PHE A 108 2.03 -2.47 21.95
CA PHE A 108 1.47 -3.19 20.81
C PHE A 108 0.65 -2.23 19.94
N ILE A 109 0.69 -2.39 18.62
CA ILE A 109 -0.39 -1.93 17.73
C ILE A 109 -1.59 -2.82 18.04
N ARG A 110 -2.67 -2.20 18.53
CA ARG A 110 -3.87 -2.90 18.98
C ARG A 110 -4.84 -3.12 17.81
N ASP A 111 -5.05 -2.07 17.02
CA ASP A 111 -5.86 -2.06 15.81
C ASP A 111 -5.55 -0.83 14.93
N VAL A 112 -5.92 -0.90 13.65
CA VAL A 112 -5.66 0.13 12.63
C VAL A 112 -6.87 0.28 11.71
N TYR A 113 -7.36 1.51 11.57
CA TYR A 113 -8.32 1.90 10.54
C TYR A 113 -7.65 2.80 9.49
N VAL A 114 -7.83 2.51 8.20
CA VAL A 114 -7.42 3.38 7.08
C VAL A 114 -8.60 3.58 6.12
N ILE A 115 -8.77 4.78 5.55
CA ILE A 115 -10.02 5.18 4.87
C ILE A 115 -10.40 4.38 3.59
N HIS A 116 -9.50 3.60 2.99
CA HIS A 116 -9.86 2.67 1.90
C HIS A 116 -10.41 1.33 2.42
N GLN A 117 -10.14 1.02 3.68
CA GLN A 117 -10.61 -0.17 4.38
C GLN A 117 -12.03 0.07 4.90
N LYS A 118 -12.84 -0.98 4.84
CA LYS A 118 -14.25 -1.01 5.23
C LYS A 118 -14.40 -1.18 6.73
N ASP A 119 -13.65 -2.14 7.27
CA ASP A 119 -13.61 -2.53 8.67
C ASP A 119 -12.22 -2.22 9.27
N ILE A 120 -12.09 -2.33 10.59
CA ILE A 120 -10.81 -2.08 11.30
C ILE A 120 -9.92 -3.35 11.30
N VAL A 121 -8.63 -3.20 11.01
CA VAL A 121 -7.66 -4.31 11.03
C VAL A 121 -7.17 -4.53 12.46
N VAL A 122 -7.23 -5.78 12.92
CA VAL A 122 -6.83 -6.20 14.28
C VAL A 122 -5.74 -7.28 14.28
N ASP A 123 -5.71 -8.14 13.25
CA ASP A 123 -4.71 -9.22 13.07
C ASP A 123 -4.49 -9.51 11.57
N ASP A 124 -3.82 -8.59 10.87
CA ASP A 124 -3.25 -8.75 9.52
C ASP A 124 -2.24 -7.60 9.26
N LEU A 125 -1.83 -7.42 8.00
CA LEU A 125 -1.11 -6.24 7.51
C LEU A 125 -2.07 -5.09 7.20
N ALA A 126 -1.86 -3.92 7.80
CA ALA A 126 -2.53 -2.67 7.42
C ALA A 126 -1.60 -1.74 6.64
N TYR A 127 -2.14 -1.01 5.66
CA TYR A 127 -1.36 -0.15 4.75
C TYR A 127 -1.83 1.30 4.82
N LEU A 128 -0.92 2.23 5.08
CA LEU A 128 -1.19 3.67 4.98
C LEU A 128 -0.42 4.26 3.79
N TYR A 129 -1.14 4.70 2.76
CA TYR A 129 -0.57 5.24 1.52
C TYR A 129 -0.24 6.75 1.61
N PHE A 130 0.87 7.12 0.98
CA PHE A 130 1.39 8.48 0.82
C PHE A 130 1.61 8.75 -0.68
N PHE A 131 1.01 9.81 -1.20
CA PHE A 131 0.94 10.07 -2.64
C PHE A 131 1.89 11.20 -3.07
N PRO A 132 2.46 11.15 -4.29
CA PRO A 132 3.34 12.20 -4.84
C PRO A 132 2.72 13.60 -4.86
N SER A 133 1.39 13.68 -4.87
CA SER A 133 0.59 14.91 -4.87
C SER A 133 0.62 15.71 -3.55
N GLY A 134 1.33 15.23 -2.52
CA GLY A 134 1.31 15.87 -1.20
C GLY A 134 0.02 15.56 -0.43
N MET A 135 -0.44 14.31 -0.49
CA MET A 135 -1.57 13.81 0.28
C MET A 135 -1.22 12.46 0.91
N THR A 136 -1.87 12.13 2.01
CA THR A 136 -1.92 10.79 2.59
C THR A 136 -3.36 10.44 2.92
N GLU A 137 -3.65 9.19 3.21
CA GLU A 137 -4.98 8.78 3.66
C GLU A 137 -5.28 9.28 5.07
N MET A 138 -6.56 9.25 5.44
CA MET A 138 -6.91 9.33 6.86
C MET A 138 -6.72 7.94 7.46
N ALA A 139 -6.00 7.89 8.58
CA ALA A 139 -5.85 6.69 9.38
C ALA A 139 -6.02 7.03 10.86
N VAL A 140 -6.55 6.04 11.59
CA VAL A 140 -6.58 6.01 13.05
C VAL A 140 -5.86 4.74 13.46
N ILE A 141 -4.83 4.88 14.30
CA ILE A 141 -3.95 3.78 14.72
C ILE A 141 -3.96 3.77 16.24
N HIS A 142 -4.31 2.64 16.83
CA HIS A 142 -4.39 2.49 18.28
C HIS A 142 -3.24 1.64 18.79
N PHE A 143 -2.62 2.11 19.87
CA PHE A 143 -1.60 1.37 20.61
C PHE A 143 -2.07 1.11 22.03
N SER A 144 -1.66 -0.02 22.61
CA SER A 144 -1.84 -0.30 24.04
C SER A 144 -0.71 -1.16 24.60
N ASN A 145 -0.68 -1.38 25.91
CA ASN A 145 -0.02 -2.53 26.50
C ASN A 145 -0.89 -3.80 26.41
N GLU A 146 -0.37 -4.94 26.88
CA GLU A 146 -1.03 -6.25 26.91
C GLU A 146 -2.35 -6.23 27.73
N ASP A 147 -2.36 -5.60 28.91
CA ASP A 147 -3.57 -5.46 29.76
C ASP A 147 -4.61 -4.46 29.21
N HIS A 148 -4.29 -3.74 28.14
CA HIS A 148 -5.05 -2.60 27.59
C HIS A 148 -5.38 -1.48 28.61
N ASP A 149 -4.67 -1.38 29.75
CA ASP A 149 -4.89 -0.33 30.77
C ASP A 149 -4.33 1.04 30.36
N LYS A 150 -3.39 1.07 29.41
CA LYS A 150 -2.83 2.25 28.76
C LYS A 150 -3.15 2.18 27.28
N ASN A 151 -3.72 3.24 26.73
CA ASN A 151 -4.05 3.34 25.30
C ASN A 151 -3.49 4.65 24.73
N TYR A 152 -3.16 4.64 23.44
CA TYR A 152 -2.83 5.84 22.68
C TYR A 152 -3.50 5.79 21.32
N THR A 153 -4.17 6.88 20.94
CA THR A 153 -4.77 7.02 19.61
C THR A 153 -3.92 7.97 18.76
N LEU A 154 -3.45 7.50 17.60
CA LEU A 154 -2.77 8.31 16.59
C LEU A 154 -3.74 8.57 15.43
N SER A 155 -4.08 9.84 15.20
CA SER A 155 -4.92 10.26 14.06
C SER A 155 -4.10 11.01 13.01
N VAL A 156 -4.16 10.55 11.76
CA VAL A 156 -3.38 11.08 10.63
C VAL A 156 -4.21 12.09 9.83
N ASN A 157 -3.65 13.28 9.60
CA ASN A 157 -4.31 14.34 8.82
C ASN A 157 -3.95 14.24 7.31
N PRO A 158 -4.92 13.97 6.41
CA PRO A 158 -4.66 13.72 4.99
C PRO A 158 -3.91 14.83 4.23
N VAL A 159 -4.20 16.08 4.57
CA VAL A 159 -3.78 17.29 3.83
C VAL A 159 -2.43 17.83 4.30
N THR A 160 -1.93 17.36 5.44
CA THR A 160 -0.67 17.86 6.02
C THR A 160 0.35 16.79 6.36
N GLY A 161 -0.05 15.50 6.42
CA GLY A 161 0.79 14.43 6.98
C GLY A 161 1.16 14.65 8.45
N GLY A 162 0.41 15.52 9.15
CA GLY A 162 0.49 15.68 10.59
C GLY A 162 -0.17 14.52 11.32
N VAL A 163 0.30 14.22 12.53
CA VAL A 163 -0.29 13.21 13.41
C VAL A 163 -0.66 13.89 14.72
N LYS A 164 -1.91 13.73 15.17
CA LYS A 164 -2.34 14.05 16.53
C LYS A 164 -2.28 12.78 17.38
N VAL A 165 -1.82 12.92 18.61
CA VAL A 165 -1.73 11.84 19.60
C VAL A 165 -2.66 12.17 20.76
N ASP A 166 -3.51 11.25 21.13
CA ASP A 166 -4.37 11.32 22.32
C ASP A 166 -4.00 10.19 23.30
N PRO A 167 -4.04 10.43 24.64
CA PRO A 167 -3.62 9.48 25.67
C PRO A 167 -4.72 8.49 26.09
N ASP A 168 -5.78 8.40 25.29
CA ASP A 168 -6.97 7.59 25.51
C ASP A 168 -7.27 6.79 24.22
N TYR A 169 -8.10 5.74 24.34
CA TYR A 169 -8.70 5.10 23.16
C TYR A 169 -9.87 5.96 22.65
N ILE A 170 -9.80 6.40 21.39
CA ILE A 170 -10.85 7.18 20.73
C ILE A 170 -11.28 6.43 19.46
N GLU A 171 -12.54 6.01 19.40
CA GLU A 171 -13.12 5.29 18.27
C GLU A 171 -12.95 6.05 16.94
N TYR A 172 -12.68 5.31 15.85
CA TYR A 172 -12.32 5.93 14.57
C TYR A 172 -13.49 6.71 13.95
N GLU A 173 -14.73 6.29 14.21
CA GLU A 173 -15.96 6.99 13.90
C GLU A 173 -16.05 8.36 14.58
N THR A 174 -15.65 8.45 15.86
CA THR A 174 -15.60 9.71 16.60
C THR A 174 -14.59 10.69 16.00
N ILE A 175 -13.47 10.20 15.47
CA ILE A 175 -12.45 11.01 14.77
C ILE A 175 -12.92 11.42 13.36
N LEU A 176 -13.68 10.56 12.69
CA LEU A 176 -14.31 10.85 11.39
C LEU A 176 -15.52 11.78 11.49
N GLY A 177 -16.13 11.90 12.67
CA GLY A 177 -17.40 12.61 12.87
C GLY A 177 -18.60 11.87 12.25
N LYS A 178 -18.60 10.54 12.34
CA LYS A 178 -19.69 9.65 11.89
C LYS A 178 -20.68 9.35 13.00
#